data_AF-A0A068B217-F1
#
_entry.id   AF-A0A068B217-F1
#
_cell.length_a   1.000
_cell.length_b   1.000
_cell.length_c   1.000
_cell.angle_alpha   90.00
_cell.angle_beta   90.00
_cell.angle_gamma   90.00
#
_symmetry.space_group_name_H-M   'P 1'
#
loop_
_entity.id
_entity.type
_entity.pdbx_description
1 polymer ?
#
loop_
_entity_poly.entity_id
_entity_poly.type
_entity_poly.pdbx_seq_one_letter_code
_entity_poly.pdbx_strand_id
1 'polypeptide(L)' 'LREFTVKKGDEVTIILTNHDKVEDLTHGFGTPKYDIQFIVNPQETKSVTFVADKPGIYWCYCTNFCHAMHL' A
#
# COMPACT_ATOMS: atom_id res chain seq x y z
N LEU A 1 -8.99 -6.91 -4.69
CA LEU A 1 -7.99 -7.69 -5.46
C LEU A 1 -6.80 -7.94 -4.55
N ARG A 2 -6.21 -9.13 -4.57
CA ARG A 2 -5.01 -9.45 -3.75
C ARG A 2 -3.69 -9.20 -4.51
N GLU A 3 -3.79 -9.02 -5.82
CA GLU A 3 -2.70 -8.73 -6.74
C GLU A 3 -3.24 -7.92 -7.92
N PHE A 4 -2.34 -7.22 -8.61
CA PHE A 4 -2.63 -6.51 -9.86
C PHE A 4 -1.40 -6.54 -10.75
N THR A 5 -1.59 -6.47 -12.06
CA THR A 5 -0.50 -6.45 -13.05
C THR A 5 -0.46 -5.12 -13.76
N VAL A 6 0.73 -4.56 -13.91
CA VAL A 6 1.03 -3.34 -14.66
C VAL A 6 2.15 -3.63 -15.66
N LYS A 7 2.37 -2.73 -16.62
CA LYS A 7 3.50 -2.82 -17.55
C LYS A 7 4.69 -2.05 -16.99
N LYS A 8 5.88 -2.50 -17.37
CA LYS A 8 7.11 -1.74 -17.11
C LYS A 8 6.98 -0.36 -17.78
N GLY A 9 7.21 0.69 -16.99
CA GLY A 9 7.13 2.08 -17.43
C GLY A 9 5.77 2.74 -17.21
N ASP A 10 4.76 2.00 -16.72
CA ASP A 10 3.49 2.61 -16.34
C ASP A 10 3.70 3.57 -15.15
N GLU A 11 3.03 4.72 -15.20
CA GLU A 11 2.82 5.56 -14.03
C GLU A 11 1.66 4.99 -13.22
N VAL A 12 1.97 4.50 -12.02
CA VAL A 12 1.04 3.79 -11.15
C VAL A 12 0.71 4.69 -9.97
N THR A 13 -0.57 4.95 -9.76
CA THR A 13 -1.06 5.59 -8.52
C THR A 13 -1.76 4.55 -7.66
N ILE A 14 -1.24 4.32 -6.46
CA ILE A 14 -1.92 3.54 -5.43
C ILE A 14 -2.75 4.49 -4.61
N ILE A 15 -4.05 4.18 -4.47
CA ILE A 15 -4.98 4.91 -3.61
C ILE A 15 -5.48 3.93 -2.57
N LEU A 16 -5.22 4.21 -1.29
CA LEU A 16 -5.62 3.37 -0.17
C LEU A 16 -6.54 4.16 0.77
N THR A 17 -7.74 3.64 0.97
CA THR A 17 -8.71 4.14 1.94
C THR A 17 -8.84 3.13 3.08
N ASN A 18 -8.63 3.58 4.31
CA ASN A 18 -8.87 2.77 5.50
C ASN A 18 -10.36 2.87 5.88
N HIS A 19 -11.10 1.77 5.74
CA HIS A 19 -12.52 1.73 6.06
C HIS A 19 -12.84 1.29 7.49
N ASP A 20 -11.83 1.00 8.32
CA ASP A 20 -12.04 0.65 9.72
C ASP A 20 -12.61 1.83 10.51
N LYS A 21 -13.44 1.51 11.50
CA LYS A 21 -14.16 2.48 12.34
C LYS A 21 -13.65 2.51 13.78
N VAL A 22 -12.66 1.68 14.08
CA VAL A 22 -12.03 1.59 15.40
C VAL A 22 -10.91 2.61 15.45
N GLU A 23 -10.92 3.44 16.49
CA GLU A 23 -9.85 4.40 16.75
C GLU A 23 -8.50 3.69 16.88
N ASP A 24 -7.43 4.35 16.41
CA ASP A 24 -6.05 3.83 16.43
C ASP A 24 -5.82 2.51 15.65
N LEU A 25 -6.82 2.04 14.90
CA LEU A 25 -6.67 0.92 13.95
C LEU A 25 -6.03 1.43 12.64
N THR A 26 -4.78 1.85 12.75
CA THR A 26 -4.00 2.38 11.64
C THR A 26 -3.43 1.25 10.78
N HIS A 27 -3.56 1.40 9.47
CA HIS A 27 -2.87 0.54 8.50
C HIS A 27 -1.63 1.24 7.96
N GLY A 28 -0.75 0.44 7.37
CA GLY A 28 0.37 0.92 6.57
C GLY A 28 0.27 0.40 5.14
N PHE A 29 1.03 1.01 4.25
CA PHE A 29 1.31 0.49 2.92
C PHE A 29 2.80 0.61 2.65
N GLY A 30 3.45 -0.51 2.33
CA GLY A 30 4.86 -0.54 1.97
C GLY A 30 5.10 -1.31 0.68
N THR A 31 5.95 -0.77 -0.20
CA THR A 31 6.57 -1.53 -1.31
C THR A 31 8.08 -1.20 -1.36
N PRO A 32 8.93 -1.98 -0.65
CA PRO A 32 10.30 -1.57 -0.33
C PRO A 32 11.20 -1.34 -1.55
N LYS A 33 10.99 -2.06 -2.66
CA LYS A 33 11.81 -1.91 -3.87
C LYS A 33 11.56 -0.61 -4.64
N TYR A 34 10.50 0.11 -4.29
CA TYR A 34 10.18 1.43 -4.81
C TYR A 34 10.30 2.54 -3.75
N ASP A 35 10.82 2.22 -2.55
CA ASP A 35 10.96 3.17 -1.43
C ASP A 35 9.65 3.89 -1.05
N ILE A 36 8.55 3.13 -1.10
CA ILE A 36 7.22 3.64 -0.76
C ILE A 36 6.83 3.13 0.61
N GLN A 37 6.53 4.06 1.51
CA GLN A 37 5.93 3.77 2.80
C GLN A 37 5.03 4.92 3.25
N PHE A 38 3.80 4.62 3.64
CA PHE A 38 2.92 5.56 4.34
C PHE A 38 1.92 4.84 5.26
N ILE A 39 1.42 5.57 6.26
CA ILE A 39 0.33 5.12 7.15
C ILE A 39 -1.01 5.69 6.69
N VAL A 40 -2.11 4.98 6.95
CA VAL A 40 -3.49 5.45 6.69
C VAL A 40 -4.34 5.19 7.93
N ASN A 41 -4.72 6.27 8.60
CA ASN A 41 -5.55 6.22 9.81
C ASN A 41 -7.01 5.83 9.48
N PRO A 42 -7.80 5.36 10.45
CA PRO A 42 -9.23 5.08 10.25
C PRO A 42 -9.97 6.20 9.50
N GLN A 43 -10.74 5.84 8.47
CA GLN A 43 -11.48 6.74 7.58
C GLN A 43 -10.62 7.68 6.70
N GLU A 44 -9.29 7.60 6.75
CA GLU A 44 -8.39 8.38 5.90
C GLU A 44 -8.23 7.74 4.52
N THR A 45 -7.95 8.58 3.51
CA THR A 45 -7.48 8.13 2.19
C THR A 45 -6.14 8.77 1.90
N LYS A 46 -5.16 7.96 1.47
CA LYS A 46 -3.87 8.44 0.96
C LYS A 46 -3.56 7.83 -0.39
N SER A 47 -2.70 8.51 -1.14
CA SER A 47 -2.20 8.01 -2.40
C SER A 47 -0.71 8.28 -2.57
N VAL A 48 -0.10 7.48 -3.43
CA VAL A 48 1.28 7.66 -3.89
C VAL A 48 1.34 7.30 -5.37
N THR A 49 2.09 8.09 -6.12
CA THR A 49 2.34 7.85 -7.54
C THR A 49 3.81 7.52 -7.75
N PHE A 50 4.08 6.47 -8.52
CA PHE A 50 5.43 6.04 -8.86
C PHE A 50 5.46 5.42 -10.25
N VAL A 51 6.65 5.35 -10.85
CA VAL A 51 6.85 4.66 -12.13
C VAL A 51 7.23 3.21 -11.85
N ALA A 52 6.52 2.25 -12.44
CA ALA A 52 6.85 0.84 -12.37
C ALA A 52 8.02 0.52 -13.32
N ASP A 53 9.22 1.02 -12.99
CA ASP A 53 10.40 1.02 -13.86
C ASP A 53 11.17 -0.31 -13.90
N LYS A 54 10.89 -1.23 -12.97
CA LYS A 54 11.57 -2.53 -12.86
C LYS A 54 10.61 -3.69 -13.17
N PRO A 55 10.95 -4.61 -14.09
CA PRO A 55 10.14 -5.81 -14.34
C PRO A 55 10.24 -6.78 -13.16
N GLY A 56 9.23 -7.64 -12.99
CA GLY A 56 9.21 -8.69 -11.96
C GLY A 56 7.99 -8.61 -11.03
N ILE A 57 8.06 -9.36 -9.93
CA ILE A 57 7.03 -9.39 -8.88
C ILE A 57 7.50 -8.50 -7.73
N TYR A 58 6.62 -7.60 -7.28
CA TYR A 58 6.89 -6.67 -6.19
C TYR A 58 5.79 -6.79 -5.16
N TRP A 59 6.18 -7.09 -3.92
CA TRP A 59 5.26 -7.24 -2.82
C TRP A 59 4.85 -5.87 -2.29
N CYS A 60 3.55 -5.72 -2.02
CA CYS A 60 3.03 -4.69 -1.14
C CYS A 60 2.43 -5.34 0.10
N TYR A 61 2.62 -4.73 1.26
CA TYR A 61 2.12 -5.27 2.52
C TYR A 61 1.81 -4.15 3.52
N CYS A 62 1.01 -4.49 4.54
CA CYS A 62 0.74 -3.59 5.64
C CYS A 62 1.97 -3.49 6.54
N THR A 63 2.54 -2.28 6.68
CA THR A 63 3.73 -2.06 7.52
C THR A 63 3.38 -1.82 8.99
N ASN A 64 2.11 -1.60 9.32
CA ASN A 64 1.65 -1.33 10.68
C ASN A 64 1.05 -2.60 11.30
N PHE A 65 1.30 -2.84 12.59
CA PHE A 65 0.65 -3.93 13.32
C PHE A 65 -0.82 -3.57 13.56
N CYS A 66 -1.67 -3.88 12.59
CA CYS A 66 -3.09 -3.54 12.61
C CYS A 66 -3.98 -4.70 13.07
N HIS A 67 -3.46 -5.93 13.06
CA HIS A 67 -4.21 -7.14 13.40
C HIS A 67 -3.27 -8.29 13.77
N ALA A 68 -3.77 -9.31 14.46
CA ALA A 68 -3.02 -10.55 14.76
C ALA A 68 -2.50 -11.29 13.51
N MET A 69 -3.10 -11.02 12.34
CA MET A 69 -2.78 -11.62 11.04
C MET A 69 -2.22 -10.56 10.07
N HIS A 70 -1.42 -9.62 10.56
CA HIS A 70 -0.93 -8.52 9.72
C HIS A 70 0.22 -8.92 8.75
N LEU A 71 0.78 -10.12 8.88
CA LEU A 71 1.84 -10.68 8.03
C LEU A 71 1.33 -11.82 7.16
#